data_AF-A0A9J6CFX8-F1
#
_entry.id   AF-A0A9J6CFX8-F1
#
_cell.length_a   1.000
_cell.length_b   1.000
_cell.length_c   1.000
_cell.angle_alpha   90.00
_cell.angle_beta   90.00
_cell.angle_gamma   90.00
#
_symmetry.space_group_name_H-M   'P 1'
#
loop_
_entity.id
_entity.type
_entity.pdbx_description
1 polymer ?
#
loop_
_entity_poly.entity_id
_entity_poly.type
_entity_poly.pdbx_seq_one_letter_code
_entity_poly.pdbx_strand_id
1 'polypeptide(L)'
;MKIALVFLFAICGAQLVTSAPRNEEDERTIICVGRAIAELGLEGIAGGARLIAEIWRTVDELIEGRRRCMEMTNERLREACLTTWTIGAIAELLRLRNEIATVVGDEKAQEFFESMAACFNLDPNHPDYPDPIRLRRFF
;
A
#
# COMPACT_ATOMS: atom_id res chain seq x y z
N MET A 1 29.82 -1.73 -6.57
CA MET A 1 29.47 -2.25 -5.23
C MET A 1 28.20 -1.60 -4.64
N LYS A 2 27.15 -1.33 -5.44
CA LYS A 2 25.92 -0.63 -4.98
C LYS A 2 24.62 -1.44 -5.11
N ILE A 3 24.64 -2.58 -5.80
CA ILE A 3 23.45 -3.44 -6.02
C ILE A 3 23.18 -4.34 -4.80
N ALA A 4 24.21 -4.69 -4.02
CA ALA A 4 24.07 -5.55 -2.86
C ALA A 4 23.30 -4.91 -1.69
N LEU A 5 23.32 -3.57 -1.54
CA LEU A 5 22.62 -2.89 -0.45
C LEU A 5 21.11 -2.75 -0.71
N VAL A 6 20.70 -2.66 -1.98
CA VAL A 6 19.30 -2.56 -2.39
C VAL A 6 18.61 -3.92 -2.26
N PHE A 7 19.29 -5.00 -2.65
CA PHE A 7 18.82 -6.36 -2.37
C PHE A 7 18.73 -6.66 -0.87
N LEU A 8 19.65 -6.14 -0.05
CA LEU A 8 19.56 -6.27 1.41
C LEU A 8 18.37 -5.50 1.99
N PHE A 9 17.93 -4.38 1.42
CA PHE A 9 16.72 -3.69 1.88
C PHE A 9 15.42 -4.35 1.39
N ALA A 10 15.39 -4.90 0.17
CA ALA A 10 14.28 -5.72 -0.31
C ALA A 10 14.14 -7.02 0.51
N ILE A 11 15.26 -7.63 0.90
CA ILE A 11 15.29 -8.85 1.72
C ILE A 11 15.05 -8.53 3.21
N CYS A 12 15.54 -7.41 3.74
CA CYS A 12 15.27 -7.01 5.13
C CYS A 12 13.85 -6.45 5.33
N GLY A 13 13.27 -5.79 4.32
CA GLY A 13 11.83 -5.48 4.31
C GLY A 13 10.98 -6.75 4.28
N ALA A 14 11.43 -7.79 3.60
CA ALA A 14 10.81 -9.11 3.63
C ALA A 14 11.03 -9.87 4.97
N GLN A 15 12.07 -9.56 5.75
CA GLN A 15 12.34 -10.21 7.05
C GLN A 15 11.74 -9.50 8.27
N LEU A 16 11.42 -8.20 8.20
CA LEU A 16 10.66 -7.49 9.24
C LEU A 16 9.16 -7.85 9.27
N VAL A 17 8.76 -8.74 8.34
CA VAL A 17 7.39 -9.05 7.93
C VAL A 17 6.92 -10.46 8.38
N THR A 18 7.77 -11.24 9.05
CA THR A 18 7.59 -12.71 9.14
C THR A 18 7.14 -13.26 10.50
N SER A 19 6.34 -12.55 11.30
CA SER A 19 5.80 -13.11 12.55
C SER A 19 4.35 -13.58 12.49
N ALA A 20 3.66 -13.46 11.34
CA ALA A 20 2.30 -13.99 11.16
C ALA A 20 2.20 -14.87 9.89
N PRO A 21 1.41 -15.96 9.91
CA PRO A 21 1.12 -16.71 8.69
C PRO A 21 0.34 -15.81 7.72
N ARG A 22 0.98 -15.43 6.62
CA ARG A 22 0.35 -14.70 5.52
C ARG A 22 -0.35 -15.68 4.60
N ASN A 23 -1.53 -15.33 4.11
CA ASN A 23 -2.21 -16.13 3.10
C ASN A 23 -1.65 -15.78 1.69
N GLU A 24 -2.01 -16.58 0.68
CA GLU A 24 -1.55 -16.36 -0.71
C GLU A 24 -1.96 -14.99 -1.29
N GLU A 25 -3.02 -14.37 -0.78
CA GLU A 25 -3.48 -13.05 -1.23
C GLU A 25 -2.61 -11.92 -0.66
N ASP A 26 -2.25 -12.02 0.62
CA ASP A 26 -1.33 -11.10 1.28
C ASP A 26 0.04 -11.14 0.58
N GLU A 27 0.57 -12.35 0.32
CA GLU A 27 1.83 -12.57 -0.42
C GLU A 27 1.82 -11.91 -1.80
N ARG A 28 0.74 -12.09 -2.56
CA ARG A 28 0.57 -11.44 -3.87
C ARG A 28 0.56 -9.91 -3.75
N THR A 29 -0.08 -9.37 -2.72
CA THR A 29 -0.13 -7.93 -2.46
C THR A 29 1.28 -7.37 -2.23
N ILE A 30 2.07 -8.03 -1.37
CA ILE A 30 3.45 -7.63 -1.06
C ILE A 30 4.33 -7.65 -2.31
N ILE A 31 4.27 -8.73 -3.09
CA ILE A 31 5.06 -8.86 -4.33
C ILE A 31 4.65 -7.76 -5.33
N CYS A 32 3.35 -7.50 -5.47
CA CYS A 32 2.82 -6.46 -6.34
C CYS A 32 3.34 -5.07 -5.94
N VAL A 33 3.27 -4.73 -4.64
CA VAL A 33 3.76 -3.45 -4.11
C VAL A 33 5.26 -3.30 -4.31
N GLY A 34 6.04 -4.34 -3.98
CA GLY A 34 7.50 -4.32 -4.18
C GLY A 34 7.87 -4.07 -5.64
N ARG A 35 7.12 -4.68 -6.58
CA ARG A 35 7.29 -4.45 -8.01
C ARG A 35 6.96 -3.01 -8.40
N ALA A 36 5.86 -2.44 -7.91
CA ALA A 36 5.48 -1.05 -8.18
C ALA A 36 6.58 -0.06 -7.74
N ILE A 37 7.13 -0.25 -6.53
CA ILE A 37 8.22 0.57 -5.99
C ILE A 37 9.46 0.51 -6.91
N ALA A 38 9.81 -0.70 -7.38
CA ALA A 38 10.96 -0.92 -8.26
C ALA A 38 10.77 -0.29 -9.65
N GLU A 39 9.60 -0.48 -10.28
CA GLU A 39 9.28 0.07 -11.59
C GLU A 39 9.29 1.61 -11.60
N LEU A 40 8.85 2.23 -10.50
CA LEU A 40 8.86 3.69 -10.35
C LEU A 40 10.23 4.26 -9.99
N GLY A 41 11.20 3.40 -9.68
CA GLY A 41 12.58 3.78 -9.37
C GLY A 41 12.74 4.45 -8.01
N LEU A 42 11.83 4.19 -7.06
CA LEU A 42 11.87 4.83 -5.73
C LEU A 42 13.11 4.41 -4.92
N GLU A 43 13.67 3.23 -5.20
CA GLU A 43 14.87 2.69 -4.55
C GLU A 43 16.13 3.54 -4.79
N GLY A 44 16.19 4.27 -5.90
CA GLY A 44 17.35 5.06 -6.32
C GLY A 44 17.40 6.47 -5.75
N ILE A 45 16.38 6.88 -4.98
CA ILE A 45 16.21 8.28 -4.58
C ILE A 45 16.95 8.58 -3.27
N ALA A 46 17.65 9.70 -3.21
CA ALA A 46 18.22 10.21 -1.97
C ALA A 46 17.09 10.55 -0.97
N GLY A 47 17.00 9.82 0.14
CA GLY A 47 15.87 9.87 1.09
C GLY A 47 14.80 8.79 0.85
N GLY A 48 14.90 8.03 -0.25
CA GLY A 48 13.97 6.97 -0.63
C GLY A 48 13.87 5.83 0.38
N ALA A 49 14.93 5.57 1.16
CA ALA A 49 14.89 4.52 2.19
C ALA A 49 13.84 4.78 3.28
N ARG A 50 13.66 6.04 3.70
CA ARG A 50 12.62 6.40 4.68
C ARG A 50 11.23 6.26 4.09
N LEU A 51 11.04 6.72 2.86
CA LEU A 51 9.78 6.65 2.14
C LEU A 51 9.38 5.19 1.87
N ILE A 52 10.32 4.34 1.45
CA ILE A 52 10.10 2.90 1.24
C ILE A 52 9.76 2.21 2.56
N ALA A 53 10.46 2.53 3.65
CA ALA A 53 10.13 1.99 4.96
C ALA A 53 8.70 2.38 5.40
N GLU A 54 8.30 3.62 5.11
CA GLU A 54 6.95 4.11 5.39
C GLU A 54 5.89 3.41 4.54
N ILE A 55 6.13 3.23 3.23
CA ILE A 55 5.25 2.46 2.34
C ILE A 55 5.10 1.03 2.88
N TRP A 56 6.19 0.35 3.24
CA TRP A 56 6.12 -1.02 3.77
C TRP A 56 5.37 -1.11 5.09
N ARG A 57 5.53 -0.13 5.99
CA ARG A 57 4.75 -0.05 7.22
C ARG A 57 3.26 0.11 6.92
N THR A 58 2.90 1.02 6.02
CA THR A 58 1.51 1.20 5.60
C THR A 58 0.94 -0.07 4.97
N VAL A 59 1.70 -0.76 4.13
CA VAL A 59 1.27 -2.03 3.51
C VAL A 59 0.97 -3.09 4.56
N ASP A 60 1.83 -3.24 5.56
CA ASP A 60 1.64 -4.19 6.66
C ASP A 60 0.37 -3.88 7.46
N GLU A 61 0.17 -2.61 7.80
CA GLU A 61 -1.02 -2.13 8.52
C GLU A 61 -2.31 -2.36 7.71
N LEU A 62 -2.28 -2.14 6.39
CA LEU A 62 -3.41 -2.38 5.52
C LEU A 62 -3.74 -3.86 5.37
N ILE A 63 -2.73 -4.72 5.18
CA ILE A 63 -2.92 -6.18 5.13
C ILE A 63 -3.54 -6.68 6.44
N GLU A 64 -2.98 -6.26 7.58
CA GLU A 64 -3.46 -6.67 8.90
C GLU A 64 -4.88 -6.15 9.20
N GLY A 65 -5.19 -4.91 8.78
CA GLY A 65 -6.55 -4.36 8.87
C GLY A 65 -7.56 -5.20 8.08
N ARG A 66 -7.22 -5.58 6.85
CA ARG A 66 -8.08 -6.40 5.99
C ARG A 66 -8.28 -7.80 6.55
N ARG A 67 -7.21 -8.43 7.02
CA ARG A 67 -7.24 -9.77 7.64
C ARG A 67 -8.21 -9.79 8.82
N ARG A 68 -8.11 -8.81 9.72
CA ARG A 68 -9.04 -8.68 10.86
C ARG A 68 -10.49 -8.53 10.42
N CYS A 69 -10.77 -7.79 9.33
CA CYS A 69 -12.12 -7.74 8.78
C CYS A 69 -12.58 -9.12 8.27
N MET A 70 -11.72 -9.85 7.55
CA MET A 70 -12.04 -11.17 6.97
C MET A 70 -12.26 -12.27 8.01
N GLU A 71 -11.65 -12.16 9.18
CA GLU A 71 -11.83 -13.10 10.29
C GLU A 71 -13.19 -12.97 11.00
N MET A 72 -13.95 -11.91 10.74
CA MET A 72 -15.28 -11.76 11.33
C MET A 72 -16.28 -12.76 10.73
N THR A 73 -16.99 -13.45 11.62
CA THR A 73 -17.97 -14.47 11.27
C THR A 73 -19.34 -13.89 10.90
N ASN A 74 -19.67 -12.68 11.38
CA ASN A 74 -20.92 -12.00 11.03
C ASN A 74 -20.75 -11.23 9.72
N GLU A 75 -21.49 -11.65 8.70
CA GLU A 75 -21.38 -11.09 7.34
C GLU A 75 -21.59 -9.57 7.28
N ARG A 76 -22.61 -9.04 7.97
CA ARG A 76 -22.90 -7.61 7.95
C ARG A 76 -21.81 -6.77 8.61
N LEU A 77 -21.23 -7.29 9.69
CA LEU A 77 -20.10 -6.62 10.36
C LEU A 77 -18.85 -6.71 9.49
N ARG A 78 -18.62 -7.84 8.83
CA ARG A 78 -17.54 -8.03 7.87
C ARG A 78 -17.62 -7.03 6.72
N GLU A 79 -18.77 -6.91 6.07
CA GLU A 79 -19.02 -5.93 5.00
C GLU A 79 -18.77 -4.49 5.47
N ALA A 80 -19.29 -4.10 6.64
CA ALA A 80 -19.08 -2.77 7.20
C ALA A 80 -17.61 -2.48 7.53
N CYS A 81 -16.87 -3.47 8.05
CA CYS A 81 -15.44 -3.33 8.30
C CYS A 81 -14.65 -3.23 7.00
N LEU A 82 -14.93 -4.09 6.02
CA LEU A 82 -14.28 -4.03 4.71
C LEU A 82 -14.50 -2.66 4.05
N THR A 83 -15.71 -2.13 4.11
CA THR A 83 -16.02 -0.77 3.64
C THR A 83 -15.16 0.29 4.36
N THR A 84 -15.10 0.22 5.68
CA THR A 84 -14.31 1.17 6.49
C THR A 84 -12.82 1.05 6.19
N TRP A 85 -12.33 -0.18 6.05
CA TRP A 85 -10.96 -0.48 5.68
C TRP A 85 -10.62 0.05 4.29
N THR A 86 -11.48 -0.15 3.29
CA THR A 86 -11.31 0.38 1.92
C THR A 86 -11.15 1.89 1.92
N ILE A 87 -11.98 2.60 2.70
CA ILE A 87 -11.87 4.06 2.85
C ILE A 87 -10.53 4.45 3.49
N GLY A 88 -10.13 3.77 4.55
CA GLY A 88 -8.84 4.00 5.20
C GLY A 88 -7.65 3.71 4.28
N ALA A 89 -7.70 2.64 3.50
CA ALA A 89 -6.68 2.28 2.54
C ALA A 89 -6.49 3.37 1.48
N ILE A 90 -7.59 3.86 0.89
CA ILE A 90 -7.51 4.92 -0.12
C ILE A 90 -6.98 6.22 0.48
N ALA A 91 -7.38 6.57 1.71
CA ALA A 91 -6.86 7.74 2.40
C ALA A 91 -5.33 7.66 2.61
N GLU A 92 -4.83 6.52 3.10
CA GLU A 92 -3.38 6.30 3.27
C GLU A 92 -2.63 6.30 1.93
N LEU A 93 -3.19 5.69 0.89
CA LEU A 93 -2.59 5.71 -0.45
C LEU A 93 -2.55 7.12 -1.04
N LEU A 94 -3.58 7.94 -0.82
CA LEU A 94 -3.58 9.35 -1.23
C LEU A 94 -2.55 10.18 -0.46
N ARG A 95 -2.39 9.93 0.85
CA ARG A 95 -1.35 10.56 1.66
C ARG A 95 0.04 10.22 1.12
N LEU A 96 0.32 8.93 0.90
CA LEU A 96 1.58 8.46 0.31
C LEU A 96 1.81 9.05 -1.09
N ARG A 97 0.78 9.10 -1.93
CA ARG A 97 0.84 9.75 -3.25
C ARG A 97 1.29 11.21 -3.12
N ASN A 98 0.72 11.98 -2.19
CA ASN A 98 1.13 13.37 -2.01
C ASN A 98 2.58 13.49 -1.52
N GLU A 99 3.02 12.61 -0.63
CA GLU A 99 4.42 12.59 -0.18
C GLU A 99 5.38 12.23 -1.31
N ILE A 100 5.06 11.21 -2.09
CA ILE A 100 5.82 10.80 -3.28
C ILE A 100 5.85 11.93 -4.31
N ALA A 101 4.75 12.67 -4.51
CA ALA A 101 4.69 13.79 -5.45
C ALA A 101 5.71 14.89 -5.11
N THR A 102 5.99 15.13 -3.83
CA THR A 102 7.03 16.09 -3.41
C THR A 102 8.44 15.65 -3.79
N VAL A 103 8.64 14.36 -4.03
CA VAL A 103 9.97 13.76 -4.25
C VAL A 103 10.21 13.46 -5.73
N VAL A 104 9.22 12.91 -6.45
CA VAL A 104 9.36 12.44 -7.84
C VAL A 104 8.44 13.13 -8.84
N GLY A 105 7.60 14.07 -8.38
CA GLY A 105 6.61 14.76 -9.21
C GLY A 105 5.25 14.07 -9.26
N ASP A 106 4.24 14.85 -9.64
CA ASP A 106 2.82 14.46 -9.59
C ASP A 106 2.45 13.27 -10.49
N GLU A 107 3.08 13.16 -11.66
CA GLU A 107 2.80 12.11 -12.64
C GLU A 107 3.21 10.73 -12.09
N LYS A 108 4.46 10.57 -11.67
CA LYS A 108 4.95 9.33 -11.05
C LYS A 108 4.25 8.99 -9.74
N ALA A 109 3.86 10.01 -8.98
CA ALA A 109 3.09 9.81 -7.77
C ALA A 109 1.67 9.29 -8.06
N GLN A 110 1.07 9.73 -9.16
CA GLN A 110 -0.22 9.22 -9.62
C GLN A 110 -0.10 7.77 -10.12
N GLU A 111 0.94 7.45 -10.89
CA GLU A 111 1.23 6.07 -11.32
C GLU A 111 1.43 5.14 -10.11
N PHE A 112 2.13 5.62 -9.07
CA PHE A 112 2.26 4.89 -7.80
C PHE A 112 0.90 4.60 -7.17
N PHE A 113 0.05 5.62 -7.05
CA PHE A 113 -1.27 5.45 -6.45
C PHE A 113 -2.11 4.42 -7.20
N GLU A 114 -2.14 4.50 -8.53
CA GLU A 114 -2.91 3.57 -9.37
C GLU A 114 -2.39 2.14 -9.25
N SER A 115 -1.06 1.96 -9.27
CA SER A 115 -0.44 0.65 -9.10
C SER A 115 -0.70 0.06 -7.72
N MET A 116 -0.55 0.86 -6.66
CA MET A 116 -0.85 0.43 -5.28
C MET A 116 -2.32 0.09 -5.10
N ALA A 117 -3.24 0.92 -5.61
CA ALA A 117 -4.67 0.68 -5.54
C ALA A 117 -5.04 -0.64 -6.20
N ALA A 118 -4.43 -0.94 -7.36
CA ALA A 118 -4.60 -2.23 -8.02
C ALA A 118 -4.07 -3.40 -7.19
N CYS A 119 -2.91 -3.27 -6.52
CA CYS A 119 -2.39 -4.32 -5.64
C CYS A 119 -3.33 -4.69 -4.48
N PHE A 120 -4.11 -3.73 -3.99
CA PHE A 120 -5.11 -3.94 -2.93
C PHE A 120 -6.52 -4.28 -3.46
N ASN A 121 -6.67 -4.50 -4.77
CA ASN A 121 -7.96 -4.71 -5.44
C ASN A 121 -8.98 -3.59 -5.14
N LEU A 122 -8.51 -2.35 -5.02
CA LEU A 122 -9.37 -1.19 -4.82
C LEU A 122 -9.94 -0.78 -6.18
N ASP A 123 -11.12 -1.29 -6.53
CA ASP A 123 -11.79 -0.97 -7.78
C ASP A 123 -12.51 0.39 -7.69
N PRO A 124 -12.12 1.39 -8.51
CA PRO A 124 -12.80 2.68 -8.56
C PRO A 124 -14.27 2.62 -9.02
N ASN A 125 -14.69 1.50 -9.60
CA ASN A 125 -16.08 1.24 -9.99
C ASN A 125 -16.87 0.46 -8.93
N HIS A 126 -16.23 0.05 -7.83
CA HIS A 126 -16.93 -0.59 -6.72
C HIS A 126 -17.90 0.43 -6.09
N PRO A 127 -19.16 0.05 -5.78
CA PRO A 127 -20.15 0.97 -5.20
C PRO A 127 -19.68 1.67 -3.92
N ASP A 128 -18.80 0.98 -3.17
CA ASP A 128 -18.22 1.45 -1.92
C ASP A 128 -16.87 2.15 -2.09
N TYR A 129 -16.41 2.37 -3.33
CA TYR A 129 -15.21 3.15 -3.58
C TYR A 129 -15.48 4.63 -3.25
N PRO A 130 -14.87 5.19 -2.20
CA PRO A 130 -15.05 6.60 -1.87
C PRO A 130 -14.51 7.49 -2.98
N ASP A 131 -15.30 8.50 -3.34
CA ASP A 131 -14.90 9.54 -4.28
C ASP A 131 -13.57 10.20 -3.82
N PRO A 132 -12.47 10.06 -4.59
CA PRO A 132 -11.16 10.62 -4.22
C PRO A 132 -11.21 12.14 -4.02
N ILE A 133 -12.12 12.84 -4.68
CA ILE A 133 -12.33 14.29 -4.55
C ILE A 133 -12.96 14.61 -3.19
N ARG A 134 -13.85 13.75 -2.67
CA ARG A 134 -14.40 13.90 -1.32
C ARG A 134 -13.34 13.63 -0.25
N LEU A 135 -12.44 12.68 -0.46
CA LEU A 135 -11.35 12.38 0.49
C LEU A 135 -10.35 13.53 0.63
N ARG A 136 -10.03 14.27 -0.45
CA ARG A 136 -9.21 15.50 -0.36
C ARG A 136 -9.80 16.61 0.52
N ARG A 137 -11.09 16.55 0.88
CA ARG A 137 -11.69 17.51 1.81
C ARG A 137 -11.51 17.14 3.28
N PHE A 138 -11.10 15.91 3.56
CA PHE A 138 -10.89 15.41 4.92
C PHE A 138 -9.43 15.45 5.37
N PHE A 139 -8.47 15.71 4.45
CA PHE A 139 -7.04 15.76 4.72
C PHE A 139 -6.38 16.99 4.08
#